data_AF-A0A451BJQ9-F1
#
_entry.id   AF-A0A451BJQ9-F1
#
_cell.length_a   1.000
_cell.length_b   1.000
_cell.length_c   1.000
_cell.angle_alpha   90.00
_cell.angle_beta   90.00
_cell.angle_gamma   90.00
#
_symmetry.space_group_name_H-M   'P 1'
#
loop_
_entity.id
_entity.type
_entity.pdbx_description
1 polymer ?
#
loop_
_entity_poly.entity_id
_entity_poly.type
_entity_poly.pdbx_seq_one_letter_code
_entity_poly.pdbx_strand_id
1 'polypeptide(L)'
;MNEVVAHKKTTTEGMAKIVYILYPVGIFFGFTGIIGVVMAYINRSDAPDWLKSHYQFQIRTFWIGVLYMLIAAMLASVVIGYLILLFWVVWLIIRCVKGIKSLDQKEAHPNPTGWLF
;
A
#
# COMPACT_ATOMS: atom_id res chain seq x y z
N MET A 1 -29.43 13.39 0.88
CA MET A 1 -28.62 12.83 -0.24
C MET A 1 -27.17 13.32 -0.17
N ASN A 2 -26.90 14.61 0.02
CA ASN A 2 -25.53 15.16 0.10
C ASN A 2 -24.72 14.66 1.31
N GLU A 3 -25.36 14.46 2.47
CA GLU A 3 -24.66 13.97 3.67
C GLU A 3 -24.20 12.51 3.56
N VAL A 4 -25.00 11.66 2.90
CA VAL A 4 -24.64 10.26 2.65
C VAL A 4 -23.44 10.16 1.70
N VAL A 5 -23.39 11.02 0.68
CA VAL A 5 -22.27 11.09 -0.27
C VAL A 5 -21.00 11.66 0.41
N ALA A 6 -21.14 12.69 1.24
CA ALA A 6 -20.03 13.25 2.01
C ALA A 6 -19.45 12.23 3.00
N HIS A 7 -20.31 11.47 3.70
CA HIS A 7 -19.89 10.43 4.62
C HIS A 7 -19.17 9.28 3.89
N LYS A 8 -19.69 8.81 2.74
CA LYS A 8 -19.04 7.75 1.93
C LYS A 8 -17.64 8.16 1.46
N LYS A 9 -17.47 9.43 1.05
CA LYS A 9 -16.19 9.98 0.61
C LYS A 9 -15.16 10.01 1.75
N THR A 10 -15.55 10.51 2.92
CA THR A 10 -14.66 10.62 4.08
C THR A 10 -14.24 9.23 4.61
N THR A 11 -15.15 8.26 4.58
CA THR A 11 -14.85 6.88 4.98
C THR A 11 -13.82 6.23 4.06
N THR A 12 -13.97 6.37 2.75
CA THR A 12 -13.04 5.75 1.79
C THR A 12 -11.65 6.39 1.85
N GLU A 13 -11.55 7.73 1.96
CA GLU A 13 -10.27 8.42 2.18
C GLU A 13 -9.55 7.92 3.45
N GLY A 14 -10.28 7.81 4.56
CA GLY A 14 -9.76 7.27 5.82
C GLY A 14 -9.26 5.82 5.69
N MET A 15 -10.01 4.97 4.99
CA MET A 15 -9.60 3.57 4.75
C MET A 15 -8.33 3.48 3.90
N ALA A 16 -8.17 4.33 2.88
CA ALA A 16 -6.93 4.39 2.11
C ALA A 16 -5.73 4.75 2.99
N LYS A 17 -5.89 5.70 3.92
CA LYS A 17 -4.83 6.08 4.87
C LYS A 17 -4.50 4.94 5.84
N ILE A 18 -5.50 4.23 6.34
CA ILE A 18 -5.32 3.05 7.20
C ILE A 18 -4.49 1.97 6.48
N VAL A 19 -4.79 1.67 5.20
CA VAL A 19 -4.01 0.68 4.44
C VAL A 19 -2.54 1.08 4.33
N TYR A 20 -2.24 2.37 4.09
CA TYR A 20 -0.86 2.84 4.06
C TYR A 20 -0.12 2.70 5.40
N ILE A 21 -0.84 2.79 6.53
CA ILE A 21 -0.26 2.61 7.86
C ILE A 21 -0.11 1.12 8.21
N LEU A 22 -1.05 0.26 7.78
CA LEU A 22 -1.01 -1.16 8.09
C LEU A 22 0.15 -1.91 7.42
N TYR A 23 0.65 -1.43 6.28
CA TYR A 23 1.79 -2.03 5.60
C TYR A 23 3.12 -1.95 6.37
N PRO A 24 3.59 -0.77 6.83
CA PRO A 24 4.79 -0.69 7.68
C PRO A 24 4.58 -1.37 9.04
N VAL A 25 3.36 -1.36 9.60
CA VAL A 25 3.05 -2.15 10.80
C VAL A 25 3.17 -3.66 10.51
N GLY A 26 2.82 -4.10 9.31
CA GLY A 26 2.92 -5.49 8.86
C GLY A 26 4.33 -6.03 8.77
N ILE A 27 5.34 -5.17 8.75
CA ILE A 27 6.74 -5.60 8.89
C ILE A 27 6.97 -6.28 10.24
N PHE A 28 6.30 -5.81 11.30
CA PHE A 28 6.46 -6.33 12.66
C PHE A 28 5.51 -7.48 13.00
N PHE A 29 4.32 -7.49 12.40
CA PHE A 29 3.27 -8.47 12.73
C PHE A 29 3.01 -9.52 11.63
N GLY A 30 3.55 -9.33 10.42
CA GLY A 30 3.47 -10.27 9.28
C GLY A 30 2.10 -10.36 8.61
N PHE A 31 1.02 -10.52 9.37
CA PHE A 31 -0.33 -10.77 8.84
C PHE A 31 -1.11 -9.49 8.50
N THR A 32 -0.77 -8.33 9.08
CA THR A 32 -1.54 -7.10 8.86
C THR A 32 -1.45 -6.59 7.41
N GLY A 33 -0.43 -6.99 6.65
CA GLY A 33 -0.33 -6.73 5.22
C GLY A 33 -1.45 -7.38 4.41
N ILE A 34 -1.90 -8.58 4.82
CA ILE A 34 -3.02 -9.29 4.17
C ILE A 34 -4.33 -8.52 4.40
N ILE A 35 -4.55 -8.05 5.63
CA ILE A 35 -5.72 -7.23 5.96
C ILE A 35 -5.72 -5.96 5.11
N GLY A 36 -4.56 -5.28 4.99
CA GLY A 36 -4.42 -4.08 4.18
C GLY A 36 -4.76 -4.30 2.70
N VAL A 37 -4.26 -5.37 2.07
CA VAL A 37 -4.57 -5.64 0.65
C VAL A 37 -6.03 -6.03 0.43
N VAL A 38 -6.63 -6.79 1.34
CA VAL A 38 -8.06 -7.13 1.27
C VAL A 38 -8.92 -5.87 1.34
N MET A 39 -8.63 -4.97 2.29
CA MET A 39 -9.33 -3.68 2.39
C MET A 39 -9.13 -2.82 1.14
N ALA A 40 -7.95 -2.85 0.51
CA ALA A 40 -7.71 -2.13 -0.72
C ALA A 40 -8.54 -2.68 -1.88
N TYR A 41 -8.67 -4.00 -2.03
CA TYR A 41 -9.53 -4.60 -3.05
C TYR A 41 -11.01 -4.25 -2.85
N ILE A 42 -11.51 -4.38 -1.61
CA ILE A 42 -12.92 -4.11 -1.29
C ILE A 42 -13.26 -2.63 -1.53
N ASN A 43 -12.45 -1.70 -1.03
CA ASN A 43 -12.77 -0.29 -1.14
C ASN A 43 -12.55 0.29 -2.55
N ARG A 44 -11.74 -0.36 -3.40
CA ARG A 44 -11.45 0.13 -4.75
C ARG A 44 -12.69 0.20 -5.66
N SER A 45 -13.63 -0.74 -5.55
CA SER A 45 -14.83 -0.76 -6.41
C SER A 45 -15.74 0.44 -6.14
N ASP A 46 -15.81 0.87 -4.88
CA ASP A 46 -16.73 1.90 -4.40
C ASP A 46 -16.14 3.31 -4.32
N ALA A 47 -14.85 3.44 -4.62
CA ALA A 47 -14.08 4.66 -4.48
C ALA A 47 -14.27 5.63 -5.67
N PRO A 48 -14.12 6.95 -5.47
CA PRO A 48 -13.94 7.90 -6.57
C PRO A 48 -12.68 7.59 -7.40
N ASP A 49 -12.66 7.98 -8.67
CA ASP A 49 -11.57 7.60 -9.60
C ASP A 49 -10.17 8.02 -9.14
N TRP A 50 -10.04 9.20 -8.53
CA TRP A 50 -8.75 9.65 -7.96
C TRP A 50 -8.27 8.73 -6.83
N LEU A 51 -9.19 8.18 -6.03
CA LEU A 51 -8.89 7.29 -4.90
C LEU A 51 -8.67 5.83 -5.35
N LYS A 52 -9.28 5.41 -6.46
CA LYS A 52 -8.98 4.12 -7.11
C LYS A 52 -7.51 3.96 -7.46
N SER A 53 -6.84 5.06 -7.84
CA SER A 53 -5.40 5.05 -8.15
C SER A 53 -4.55 4.69 -6.91
N HIS A 54 -4.94 5.18 -5.73
CA HIS A 54 -4.29 4.85 -4.46
C HIS A 54 -4.47 3.39 -4.09
N TYR A 55 -5.69 2.86 -4.17
CA TYR A 55 -5.94 1.44 -3.90
C TYR A 55 -5.21 0.52 -4.88
N GLN A 56 -5.15 0.90 -6.16
CA GLN A 56 -4.37 0.16 -7.15
C GLN A 56 -2.87 0.16 -6.81
N PHE A 57 -2.32 1.31 -6.40
CA PHE A 57 -0.93 1.41 -5.96
C PHE A 57 -0.65 0.57 -4.71
N GLN A 58 -1.55 0.56 -3.73
CA GLN A 58 -1.47 -0.27 -2.53
C GLN A 58 -1.47 -1.77 -2.86
N ILE A 59 -2.44 -2.22 -3.68
CA ILE A 59 -2.53 -3.60 -4.14
C ILE A 59 -1.23 -4.05 -4.81
N ARG A 60 -0.67 -3.22 -5.70
CA ARG A 60 0.61 -3.54 -6.36
C ARG A 60 1.78 -3.55 -5.38
N THR A 61 1.79 -2.63 -4.41
CA THR A 61 2.81 -2.57 -3.36
C THR A 61 2.86 -3.88 -2.57
N PHE A 62 1.70 -4.42 -2.21
CA PHE A 62 1.61 -5.70 -1.53
C PHE A 62 2.21 -6.84 -2.37
N TRP A 63 1.78 -7.01 -3.63
CA TRP A 63 2.25 -8.12 -4.47
C TRP A 63 3.73 -8.02 -4.85
N ILE A 64 4.23 -6.81 -5.14
CA ILE A 64 5.67 -6.59 -5.34
C ILE A 64 6.43 -6.88 -4.04
N GLY A 65 5.85 -6.52 -2.90
CA GLY A 65 6.44 -6.81 -1.60
C GLY A 65 6.54 -8.30 -1.32
N VAL A 66 5.48 -9.07 -1.59
CA VAL A 66 5.49 -10.54 -1.50
C VAL A 66 6.59 -11.13 -2.38
N LEU A 67 6.75 -10.64 -3.62
CA LEU A 67 7.81 -11.09 -4.51
C LEU A 67 9.21 -10.86 -3.91
N TYR A 68 9.49 -9.66 -3.39
CA TYR A 68 10.78 -9.37 -2.75
C TYR A 68 11.03 -10.24 -1.52
N MET A 69 10.02 -10.47 -0.67
CA MET A 69 10.13 -11.35 0.49
C MET A 69 10.41 -12.80 0.07
N LEU A 70 9.77 -13.30 -0.99
CA LEU A 70 10.02 -14.64 -1.52
C LEU A 70 11.46 -14.78 -2.05
N ILE A 71 11.94 -13.79 -2.83
CA ILE A 71 13.32 -13.77 -3.34
C ILE A 71 14.32 -13.74 -2.18
N ALA A 72 14.08 -12.88 -1.19
CA ALA A 72 14.91 -12.80 0.00
C ALA A 72 14.94 -14.12 0.79
N ALA A 73 13.79 -14.79 0.94
CA ALA A 73 13.69 -16.07 1.62
C ALA A 73 14.46 -17.18 0.89
N MET A 74 14.38 -17.23 -0.45
CA MET A 74 15.16 -18.16 -1.27
C MET A 74 16.67 -17.93 -1.14
N LEU A 75 17.09 -16.67 -0.94
CA LEU A 75 18.48 -16.26 -0.82
C LEU A 75 18.94 -16.11 0.64
N ALA A 76 18.13 -16.50 1.62
CA ALA A 76 18.37 -16.23 3.03
C ALA A 76 19.63 -16.91 3.60
N SER A 77 20.09 -18.00 2.96
CA SER A 77 21.35 -18.67 3.31
C SER A 77 22.60 -17.86 2.95
N VAL A 78 22.45 -16.81 2.14
CA VAL A 78 23.53 -15.95 1.66
C VAL A 78 23.29 -14.52 2.14
N VAL A 79 24.37 -13.76 2.41
CA VAL A 79 24.30 -12.35 2.84
C VAL A 79 23.40 -11.49 1.93
N ILE A 80 23.32 -11.83 0.63
CA ILE A 80 22.48 -11.12 -0.34
C ILE A 80 20.98 -11.15 0.01
N GLY A 81 20.47 -12.23 0.64
CA GLY A 81 19.07 -12.31 1.05
C GLY A 81 18.71 -11.21 2.07
N TYR A 82 19.62 -10.95 3.01
CA TYR A 82 19.46 -9.88 4.01
C TYR A 82 19.53 -8.48 3.40
N LEU A 83 20.38 -8.27 2.39
CA LEU A 83 20.43 -7.00 1.66
C LEU A 83 19.11 -6.73 0.89
N ILE A 84 18.50 -7.78 0.33
CA ILE A 84 17.20 -7.68 -0.33
C ILE A 84 16.09 -7.37 0.68
N LEU A 85 16.11 -7.98 1.86
CA LEU A 85 15.17 -7.62 2.95
C LEU A 85 15.32 -6.16 3.37
N LEU A 86 16.54 -5.68 3.54
CA LEU A 86 16.79 -4.29 3.91
C LEU A 86 16.28 -3.32 2.82
N PHE A 87 16.59 -3.62 1.56
CA PHE A 87 16.06 -2.85 0.43
C PHE A 87 14.52 -2.86 0.43
N TRP A 88 13.91 -4.02 0.65
CA TRP A 88 12.46 -4.17 0.68
C TRP A 88 11.80 -3.31 1.77
N VAL A 89 12.36 -3.29 2.99
CA VAL A 89 11.85 -2.45 4.10
C VAL A 89 11.88 -0.98 3.70
N VAL A 90 13.03 -0.48 3.21
CA VAL A 90 13.18 0.92 2.81
C VAL A 90 12.25 1.28 1.66
N TRP A 91 12.16 0.39 0.65
CA TRP A 91 11.28 0.54 -0.49
C TRP A 91 9.81 0.63 -0.06
N LEU A 92 9.35 -0.25 0.84
CA LEU A 92 7.97 -0.26 1.34
C LEU A 92 7.63 1.03 2.07
N ILE A 93 8.52 1.51 2.95
CA ILE A 93 8.33 2.76 3.69
C ILE A 93 8.18 3.95 2.72
N ILE A 94 9.09 4.08 1.75
CA ILE A 94 9.06 5.19 0.79
C ILE A 94 7.76 5.18 -0.02
N ARG A 95 7.31 4.01 -0.49
CA ARG A 95 6.05 3.86 -1.22
C ARG A 95 4.87 4.33 -0.38
N CYS A 96 4.79 3.91 0.88
CA CYS A 96 3.72 4.34 1.79
C CYS A 96 3.75 5.84 2.04
N VAL A 97 4.92 6.44 2.28
CA VAL A 97 5.05 7.89 2.51
C VAL A 97 4.63 8.69 1.28
N LYS A 98 5.05 8.31 0.07
CA LYS A 98 4.64 8.97 -1.17
C LYS A 98 3.14 8.85 -1.44
N GLY A 99 2.58 7.67 -1.15
CA GLY A 99 1.15 7.41 -1.22
C GLY A 99 0.35 8.30 -0.28
N ILE A 100 0.74 8.37 0.99
CA ILE A 100 0.12 9.23 2.01
C ILE A 100 0.25 10.70 1.62
N LYS A 101 1.43 11.15 1.15
CA LYS A 101 1.63 12.54 0.73
C LYS A 101 0.63 12.96 -0.35
N SER A 102 0.48 12.14 -1.39
CA SER A 102 -0.46 12.43 -2.49
C SER A 102 -1.92 12.33 -2.03
N LEU A 103 -2.21 11.41 -1.09
CA LEU A 103 -3.53 11.25 -0.50
C LEU A 103 -3.94 12.46 0.36
N ASP A 104 -3.03 12.97 1.20
CA ASP A 104 -3.25 14.13 2.06
C ASP A 104 -3.41 15.42 1.24
N GLN A 105 -2.80 15.48 0.04
CA GLN A 105 -3.01 16.54 -0.94
C GLN A 105 -4.35 16.43 -1.70
N LYS A 106 -5.12 15.35 -1.49
CA LYS A 106 -6.37 15.03 -2.21
C LYS A 106 -6.18 14.92 -3.71
N GLU A 107 -5.00 14.44 -4.13
CA GLU A 107 -4.65 14.23 -5.52
C GLU A 107 -4.65 12.73 -5.86
N ALA A 108 -4.91 12.41 -7.13
CA ALA A 108 -4.71 11.05 -7.61
C ALA A 108 -3.23 10.66 -7.50
N HIS A 109 -2.94 9.39 -7.18
CA HIS A 109 -1.57 8.91 -7.19
C HIS A 109 -1.01 9.00 -8.63
N PRO A 110 0.11 9.72 -8.86
CA PRO A 110 0.54 10.07 -10.22
C PRO A 110 1.03 8.88 -11.03
N ASN A 111 1.57 7.85 -10.38
CA ASN A 111 2.04 6.63 -11.04
C ASN A 111 1.63 5.37 -10.27
N PRO A 112 0.37 4.92 -10.39
CA PRO A 112 -0.13 3.79 -9.61
C PRO A 112 0.43 2.44 -10.10
N THR A 113 1.00 2.37 -11.30
CA THR A 113 1.55 1.14 -11.89
C THR A 113 3.06 1.00 -11.70
N GLY A 114 3.73 2.05 -11.22
CA GLY A 114 5.17 2.08 -10.96
C GLY A 114 5.62 0.92 -10.08
N TRP A 115 6.82 0.42 -10.37
CA TRP A 115 7.48 -0.64 -9.61
C TRP A 115 8.38 -0.11 -8.50
N LEU A 116 8.95 1.07 -8.72
CA LEU A 116 9.86 1.72 -7.78
C LEU A 116 9.08 2.73 -6.90
N PHE A 117 9.78 3.75 -6.43
CA PHE A 117 9.32 4.72 -5.45
C PHE A 117 8.12 5.55 -5.92
#